data_AF-A0A497M1I3-F1
#
_entry.id   AF-A0A497M1I3-F1
#
_cell.length_a   1.000
_cell.length_b   1.000
_cell.length_c   1.000
_cell.angle_alpha   90.00
_cell.angle_beta   90.00
_cell.angle_gamma   90.00
#
_symmetry.space_group_name_H-M   'P 1'
#
loop_
_entity.id
_entity.type
_entity.pdbx_description
1 polymer ?
#
loop_
_entity_poly.entity_id
_entity_poly.type
_entity_poly.pdbx_seq_one_letter_code
_entity_poly.pdbx_strand_id
1 'polypeptide(L)' 'MKLITLYLPEPYIEALDKLVSEKFYPNRAEAIRTAILDMIREELWTRKSMKAVRRKNGRRKSRRRRKIASKA' A
#
# COMPACT_ATOMS: atom_id res chain seq x y z
N MET A 1 9.84 -18.96 0.20
CA MET A 1 9.78 -17.92 1.25
C MET A 1 11.14 -17.82 1.93
N LYS A 2 11.47 -16.68 2.54
CA LYS A 2 12.68 -16.53 3.38
C LYS A 2 12.26 -16.44 4.85
N LEU A 3 13.04 -17.04 5.76
CA LEU A 3 12.78 -16.96 7.20
C LEU A 3 13.19 -15.58 7.74
N ILE A 4 12.32 -15.00 8.56
CA ILE A 4 12.57 -13.75 9.28
C ILE A 4 12.20 -14.02 10.74
N THR A 5 13.10 -13.71 11.65
CA THR A 5 12.87 -13.76 13.10
C THR A 5 12.77 -12.34 13.63
N LEU A 6 11.75 -12.07 14.45
CA LEU A 6 11.54 -10.77 15.07
C LEU A 6 11.00 -10.95 16.50
N TYR A 7 11.24 -9.95 17.35
CA TYR A 7 10.68 -9.90 18.71
C TYR A 7 9.45 -8.99 18.71
N LEU A 8 8.35 -9.43 19.31
CA LEU A 8 7.12 -8.66 19.48
C LEU A 8 6.73 -8.64 20.96
N PRO A 9 6.06 -7.58 21.44
CA PRO A 9 5.40 -7.58 22.74
C PRO A 9 4.38 -8.73 22.84
N GLU A 10 4.26 -9.32 24.04
CA GLU A 10 3.35 -10.43 24.31
C GLU A 10 1.89 -10.15 23.87
N PRO A 11 1.30 -8.96 24.12
CA PRO A 11 -0.08 -8.68 23.71
C PRO A 11 -0.30 -8.79 22.20
N TYR A 12 0.73 -8.59 21.38
CA TYR A 12 0.61 -8.72 19.93
C TYR A 12 0.65 -10.19 19.49
N ILE A 13 1.41 -11.02 20.22
CA ILE A 13 1.41 -12.47 20.00
C ILE A 13 0.03 -13.05 20.35
N GLU A 14 -0.54 -12.65 21.49
CA GLU A 14 -1.88 -13.06 21.92
C GLU A 14 -2.96 -12.63 20.90
N ALA A 15 -2.85 -11.40 20.37
CA ALA A 15 -3.76 -10.93 19.33
C ALA A 15 -3.65 -11.75 18.03
N LEU A 16 -2.42 -12.11 17.61
CA LEU A 16 -2.20 -13.00 16.46
C LEU A 16 -2.76 -14.40 16.70
N ASP A 17 -2.63 -14.92 17.93
CA ASP A 17 -3.23 -16.20 18.32
C ASP A 17 -4.75 -16.17 18.20
N LYS A 18 -5.38 -15.12 18.70
CA LYS A 18 -6.82 -14.94 18.61
C LYS A 18 -7.31 -14.99 17.16
N LEU A 19 -6.62 -14.28 16.26
CA LEU A 19 -6.92 -14.29 14.83
C LEU A 19 -6.86 -15.70 14.21
N VAL A 20 -5.91 -16.53 14.66
CA VAL A 20 -5.77 -17.92 14.19
C VAL A 20 -6.81 -18.83 14.83
N SER A 21 -7.08 -18.69 16.13
CA SER A 21 -8.08 -19.49 16.84
C SER A 21 -9.49 -19.26 16.29
N GLU A 22 -9.80 -18.02 15.92
CA GLU A 22 -11.08 -17.61 15.33
C GLU A 22 -11.13 -17.91 13.81
N LYS A 23 -10.12 -18.59 13.26
CA LYS A 23 -10.05 -19.05 11.86
C LYS A 23 -10.01 -17.92 10.81
N PHE A 24 -9.68 -16.69 11.19
CA PHE A 24 -9.43 -15.61 10.22
C PHE A 24 -8.18 -15.88 9.38
N TYR A 25 -7.17 -16.51 9.98
CA TYR A 25 -5.95 -16.91 9.30
C TYR A 25 -5.57 -18.36 9.65
N PRO A 26 -4.93 -19.09 8.74
CA PRO A 26 -4.54 -20.48 8.98
C PRO A 26 -3.39 -20.60 9.98
N ASN A 27 -2.55 -19.56 10.13
CA ASN A 27 -1.45 -19.50 11.10
C ASN A 27 -0.98 -18.04 11.29
N ARG A 28 -0.17 -17.80 12.34
CA ARG A 28 0.36 -16.46 12.66
C ARG A 28 1.19 -15.88 11.53
N ALA A 29 1.95 -16.72 10.83
CA ALA A 29 2.84 -16.28 9.76
C ALA A 29 2.06 -15.75 8.54
N GLU A 30 0.90 -16.35 8.20
CA GLU A 30 0.00 -15.81 7.17
C GLU A 30 -0.61 -14.47 7.60
N ALA A 31 -1.09 -14.36 8.84
CA ALA A 31 -1.61 -13.08 9.35
C ALA A 31 -0.57 -11.95 9.23
N ILE A 32 0.67 -12.21 9.65
CA ILE A 32 1.78 -11.24 9.54
C ILE A 32 2.08 -10.92 8.06
N ARG A 33 2.13 -11.94 7.19
CA ARG A 33 2.39 -11.73 5.75
C ARG A 33 1.31 -10.87 5.09
N THR A 34 0.04 -11.11 5.40
CA THR A 34 -1.08 -10.30 4.88
C THR A 34 -1.00 -8.87 5.39
N ALA A 35 -0.76 -8.66 6.68
CA ALA A 35 -0.61 -7.31 7.24
C ALA A 35 0.53 -6.53 6.59
N ILE A 36 1.70 -7.17 6.38
CA ILE A 36 2.84 -6.56 5.68
C ILE A 36 2.47 -6.23 4.23
N LEU A 37 1.79 -7.13 3.53
CA LEU A 37 1.36 -6.90 2.14
C LEU A 37 0.44 -5.69 2.06
N ASP A 38 -0.57 -5.61 2.92
CA ASP A 38 -1.54 -4.53 2.91
C ASP A 38 -0.87 -3.17 3.21
N MET A 39 0.01 -3.13 4.21
CA MET A 39 0.83 -1.95 4.51
C MET A 39 1.67 -1.50 3.30
N ILE A 40 2.36 -2.44 2.62
CA ILE A 40 3.19 -2.12 1.45
C ILE A 40 2.35 -1.59 0.29
N ARG A 41 1.18 -2.21 0.05
CA ARG A 41 0.25 -1.78 -1.01
C ARG A 41 -0.23 -0.36 -0.76
N GLU A 42 -0.68 -0.08 0.46
CA GLU A 42 -1.17 1.24 0.86
C GLU A 42 -0.09 2.30 0.68
N GLU A 43 1.11 2.08 1.21
CA GLU A 43 2.17 3.09 1.17
C GLU A 43 2.79 3.27 -0.22
N LEU A 44 3.06 2.18 -0.95
CA LEU A 44 3.81 2.28 -2.21
C LEU A 44 2.90 2.53 -3.42
N TRP A 45 1.71 1.94 -3.48
CA TRP A 45 0.83 2.10 -4.64
C TRP A 45 0.04 3.39 -4.60
N THR A 46 -0.40 3.85 -3.42
CA THR A 46 -1.06 5.16 -3.27
C THR A 46 -0.10 6.31 -3.62
N ARG A 47 1.18 6.22 -3.26
CA ARG A 47 2.19 7.21 -3.68
C ARG A 47 2.42 7.21 -5.19
N LYS A 48 2.42 6.04 -5.84
CA LYS A 48 2.58 5.93 -7.31
C LYS A 48 1.38 6.49 -8.06
N SER A 49 0.16 6.19 -7.61
CA SER A 49 -1.08 6.71 -8.22
C SER A 49 -1.14 8.23 -8.11
N MET A 50 -0.83 8.81 -6.94
CA MET A 50 -0.76 10.25 -6.74
C MET A 50 0.28 10.94 -7.66
N LYS A 51 1.49 10.38 -7.78
CA LYS A 51 2.52 10.92 -8.70
C LYS A 51 2.09 10.85 -10.16
N ALA A 52 1.42 9.77 -10.58
CA ALA A 52 0.92 9.61 -11.93
C ALA A 52 -0.20 10.62 -12.26
N VAL A 53 -1.14 10.82 -11.33
CA VAL A 53 -2.23 11.80 -11.45
C VAL A 53 -1.67 13.23 -11.57
N ARG A 54 -0.70 13.60 -10.71
CA ARG A 54 -0.04 14.92 -10.77
C ARG A 54 0.65 15.16 -12.12
N ARG A 55 1.37 14.15 -12.66
CA ARG A 55 1.99 14.24 -14.00
C ARG A 55 0.97 14.40 -15.13
N LYS A 56 -0.15 13.67 -15.10
CA LYS A 56 -1.22 13.78 -16.12
C LYS A 56 -1.87 15.17 -16.10
N ASN A 57 -2.15 15.70 -14.92
CA ASN A 57 -2.78 17.02 -14.76
C ASN A 57 -1.85 18.16 -15.22
N GLY A 58 -0.55 18.09 -14.91
CA GLY A 58 0.44 19.04 -15.43
C GLY A 58 0.51 19.05 -16.96
N ARG A 59 0.56 17.87 -17.60
CA ARG A 59 0.57 17.74 -19.07
C ARG A 59 -0.72 18.26 -19.73
N ARG A 60 -1.89 18.02 -19.13
CA ARG A 60 -3.18 18.54 -19.64
C ARG A 60 -3.23 20.06 -19.62
N LYS A 61 -2.77 20.70 -18.54
CA LYS A 61 -2.74 22.17 -18.40
C LYS A 61 -1.82 22.82 -19.44
N SER A 62 -0.63 22.27 -19.66
CA SER A 62 0.30 22.78 -20.68
C SER A 62 -0.23 22.61 -22.11
N ARG A 63 -0.91 21.50 -22.42
CA ARG A 63 -1.55 21.29 -23.73
C ARG A 63 -2.70 22.27 -23.98
N ARG A 64 -3.54 22.56 -22.98
CA ARG A 64 -4.60 23.57 -23.11
C ARG A 64 -4.03 24.97 -23.35
N ARG A 65 -2.99 25.36 -22.61
CA ARG A 65 -2.32 26.65 -22.80
C ARG A 65 -1.72 26.80 -24.20
N ARG A 66 -1.04 25.77 -24.72
CA ARG A 66 -0.51 25.78 -26.10
C ARG A 66 -1.61 25.89 -27.16
N LYS A 67 -2.74 25.20 -26.99
CA LYS A 67 -3.88 25.28 -27.93
C LYS A 67 -4.58 26.64 -27.92
N ILE A 68 -4.62 27.32 -26.77
CA ILE A 68 -5.22 28.66 -26.67
C ILE A 68 -4.28 29.69 -27.31
N ALA A 69 -2.98 29.59 -27.06
CA ALA A 69 -1.97 30.50 -27.62
C ALA A 69 -1.76 30.33 -29.13
N SER A 70 -2.10 29.16 -29.72
CA SER A 70 -2.00 28.93 -31.17
C SER A 70 -3.27 29.26 -31.96
N LYS A 71 -4.30 29.79 -31.30
CA LYS A 71 -5.62 30.12 -31.90
C LYS A 71 -5.91 31.63 -31.87
N ALA A 72 -4.99 32.42 -31.33
CA ALA A 72 -4.94 33.87 -31.45
C ALA A 72 -3.85 34.23 -32.47
#